data_AF-A0A2G5SS98-F1
#
_entry.id   AF-A0A2G5SS98-F1
#
_cell.length_a   1.000
_cell.length_b   1.000
_cell.length_c   1.000
_cell.angle_alpha   90.00
_cell.angle_beta   90.00
_cell.angle_gamma   90.00
#
_symmetry.space_group_name_H-M   'P 1'
#
loop_
_entity.id
_entity.type
_entity.pdbx_description
1 polymer ?
#
loop_
_entity_poly.entity_id
_entity_poly.type
_entity_poly.pdbx_seq_one_letter_code
_entity_poly.pdbx_strand_id
1 'polypeptide(L)'
;MILFLLFFFILQLLQCSSARPTLNEVKGKNEFGEWKSWKKCPTFMYAYAVRYEMDQEQRGRVKSIAFLCKPLSWDELALGDRISGNWKGITFCTEGHFLTGLSFRSDPEKHGNESKAIDTIDTLKISCGISNVQRNRTDSTKDEYLGLDHWNKGNFCPAGHAICGIRLRRDQVSDNESVINIVKVLCCRLPRVNLFCVPEYIFERLAEYDNREGTDTVPIQYEKQTRFIKTTGSNFTVALDEKEAIQNRIPYGVEVIVEKPGNASNITVINHVYEMITNIEVIKMVGNVISKEETITETYNVPAKKGIIIEQLFIKCDNILVGLPRIVIRSMDNVKAENFDS
;
A
#
# COMPACT_ATOMS: atom_id res chain seq x y z
N MET A 1 32.95 24.24 11.20
CA MET A 1 32.58 23.26 10.13
C MET A 1 31.90 22.02 10.70
N ILE A 2 32.49 21.31 11.68
CA ILE A 2 31.89 20.10 12.29
C ILE A 2 30.50 20.36 12.89
N LEU A 3 30.32 21.46 13.62
CA LEU A 3 29.02 21.83 14.21
C LEU A 3 27.93 22.09 13.15
N PHE A 4 28.33 22.60 11.98
CA PHE A 4 27.42 22.94 10.88
C PHE A 4 26.97 21.68 10.11
N LEU A 5 27.88 20.72 9.93
CA LEU A 5 27.55 19.40 9.37
C LEU A 5 26.65 18.59 10.31
N LEU A 6 26.90 18.64 11.63
CA LEU A 6 26.03 18.03 12.65
C LEU A 6 24.63 18.64 12.64
N PHE A 7 24.52 19.96 12.51
CA PHE A 7 23.23 20.64 12.41
C PHE A 7 22.45 20.19 11.17
N PHE A 8 23.08 20.11 10.00
CA PHE A 8 22.44 19.62 8.77
C PHE A 8 22.01 18.14 8.88
N PHE A 9 22.84 17.29 9.50
CA PHE A 9 22.52 15.88 9.69
C PHE A 9 21.33 15.70 10.65
N ILE A 10 21.29 16.47 11.74
CA ILE A 10 20.16 16.49 12.69
C ILE A 10 18.89 17.01 11.98
N LEU A 11 19.00 18.05 11.16
CA LEU A 11 17.85 18.61 10.42
C LEU A 11 17.28 17.61 9.40
N GLN A 12 18.12 16.85 8.70
CA GLN A 12 17.67 15.81 7.77
C GLN A 12 17.05 14.61 8.49
N LEU A 13 17.58 14.21 9.65
CA LEU A 13 16.97 13.16 10.48
C LEU A 13 15.60 13.58 11.02
N LEU A 14 15.39 14.87 11.31
CA LEU A 14 14.09 15.43 11.71
C LEU A 14 13.06 15.44 10.57
N GLN A 15 13.49 15.51 9.31
CA GLN A 15 12.61 15.55 8.14
C GLN A 15 12.08 14.17 7.70
N CYS A 16 12.68 13.07 8.14
CA CYS A 16 12.13 11.71 7.98
C CYS A 16 11.03 11.35 8.99
N SER A 17 10.28 12.33 9.48
CA SER A 17 9.04 12.06 10.21
C SER A 17 8.01 11.50 9.23
N SER A 18 8.03 10.16 9.05
CA SER A 18 6.90 9.45 8.46
C SER A 18 5.65 9.96 9.18
N ALA A 19 4.69 10.47 8.41
CA ALA A 19 3.54 11.16 8.96
C ALA A 19 2.87 10.24 9.98
N ARG A 20 3.05 10.56 11.27
CA ARG A 20 2.54 9.71 12.34
C ARG A 20 1.04 9.58 12.12
N PRO A 21 0.50 8.35 12.10
CA PRO A 21 -0.92 8.17 11.86
C PRO A 21 -1.69 8.96 12.92
N THR A 22 -2.72 9.67 12.47
CA THR A 22 -3.56 10.47 13.37
C THR A 22 -4.53 9.52 14.07
N LEU A 23 -4.56 9.62 15.40
CA LEU A 23 -5.47 8.83 16.21
C LEU A 23 -6.78 9.59 16.39
N ASN A 24 -7.87 9.01 15.91
CA ASN A 24 -9.20 9.54 16.16
C ASN A 24 -9.96 8.60 17.10
N GLU A 25 -10.45 9.16 18.20
CA GLU A 25 -11.13 8.43 19.26
C GLU A 25 -12.63 8.71 19.24
N VAL A 26 -13.42 7.64 19.15
CA VAL A 26 -14.87 7.69 19.26
C VAL A 26 -15.30 7.20 20.62
N LYS A 27 -15.55 8.16 21.52
CA LYS A 27 -16.02 7.87 22.87
C LYS A 27 -17.52 7.58 22.88
N GLY A 28 -17.89 6.45 23.49
CA GLY A 28 -19.20 6.31 24.14
C GLY A 28 -19.22 7.18 25.40
N LYS A 29 -20.38 7.34 26.03
CA LYS A 29 -20.52 8.18 27.24
C LYS A 29 -19.79 7.58 28.45
N ASN A 30 -19.52 6.27 28.44
CA ASN A 30 -18.83 5.57 29.51
C ASN A 30 -17.45 5.04 29.06
N GLU A 31 -16.56 4.83 30.03
CA GLU A 31 -15.18 4.38 29.80
C GLU A 31 -14.90 2.99 30.38
N PHE A 32 -15.88 2.07 30.32
CA PHE A 32 -15.73 0.70 30.83
C PHE A 32 -15.15 -0.28 29.81
N GLY A 33 -14.69 -1.43 30.30
CA GLY A 33 -14.11 -2.52 29.52
C GLY A 33 -12.61 -2.39 29.27
N GLU A 34 -12.07 -3.35 28.52
CA GLU A 34 -10.66 -3.46 28.17
C GLU A 34 -10.40 -3.14 26.70
N TRP A 35 -9.31 -2.40 26.46
CA TRP A 35 -8.83 -2.16 25.11
C TRP A 35 -8.19 -3.42 24.53
N LYS A 36 -8.74 -3.91 23.42
CA LYS A 36 -8.09 -4.97 22.64
C LYS A 36 -6.94 -4.40 21.80
N SER A 37 -6.12 -5.27 21.21
CA SER A 37 -5.01 -4.85 20.37
C SER A 37 -5.50 -4.17 19.09
N TRP A 38 -4.65 -3.33 18.48
CA TRP A 38 -4.93 -2.75 17.18
C TRP A 38 -5.04 -3.84 16.12
N LYS A 39 -6.08 -3.75 15.29
CA LYS A 39 -6.19 -4.48 14.03
C LYS A 39 -6.01 -3.45 12.92
N LYS A 40 -4.93 -3.60 12.14
CA LYS A 40 -4.56 -2.67 11.07
C LYS A 40 -4.78 -3.33 9.73
N CYS A 41 -5.12 -2.54 8.72
CA CYS A 41 -4.96 -2.94 7.34
C CYS A 41 -3.46 -3.23 7.07
N PRO A 42 -3.15 -4.11 6.12
CA PRO A 42 -1.79 -4.25 5.61
C PRO A 42 -1.22 -2.89 5.16
N THR A 43 0.10 -2.81 5.06
CA THR A 43 0.78 -1.58 4.60
C THR A 43 0.20 -1.13 3.26
N PHE A 44 -0.09 0.18 3.14
CA PHE A 44 -0.66 0.81 1.95
C PHE A 44 -2.09 0.38 1.57
N MET A 45 -2.79 -0.30 2.48
CA MET A 45 -4.20 -0.59 2.34
C MET A 45 -5.04 0.25 3.29
N TYR A 46 -6.27 0.52 2.87
CA TYR A 46 -7.22 1.34 3.61
C TYR A 46 -8.57 0.62 3.67
N ALA A 47 -9.29 0.85 4.76
CA ALA A 47 -10.62 0.31 4.93
C ALA A 47 -11.55 0.93 3.87
N TYR A 48 -12.26 0.09 3.13
CA TYR A 48 -13.22 0.52 2.11
C TYR A 48 -14.62 -0.06 2.31
N ALA A 49 -14.75 -1.05 3.20
CA ALA A 49 -16.03 -1.53 3.65
C ALA A 49 -15.99 -1.88 5.13
N VAL A 50 -17.17 -1.91 5.75
CA VAL A 50 -17.35 -2.40 7.11
C VAL A 50 -18.42 -3.48 7.13
N ARG A 51 -18.24 -4.42 8.04
CA ARG A 51 -19.31 -5.30 8.49
C ARG A 51 -19.28 -5.37 10.00
N TYR A 52 -20.44 -5.62 10.59
CA TYR A 52 -20.57 -5.70 12.03
C TYR A 52 -21.53 -6.83 12.42
N GLU A 53 -21.29 -7.38 13.60
CA GLU A 53 -22.09 -8.44 14.20
C GLU A 53 -23.02 -7.81 15.23
N MET A 54 -24.32 -8.12 15.15
CA MET A 54 -25.29 -7.74 16.17
C MET A 54 -25.64 -8.93 17.04
N ASP A 55 -25.85 -8.69 18.33
CA ASP A 55 -26.48 -9.65 19.22
C ASP A 55 -27.97 -9.79 18.88
N GLN A 56 -28.41 -11.02 18.57
CA GLN A 56 -29.79 -11.33 18.22
C GLN A 56 -30.72 -11.36 19.43
N GLU A 57 -30.21 -11.69 20.62
CA GLU A 57 -30.97 -11.79 21.87
C GLU A 57 -31.11 -10.41 22.53
N GLN A 58 -30.09 -9.57 22.40
CA GLN A 58 -29.96 -8.28 23.11
C GLN A 58 -30.41 -7.07 22.27
N ARG A 59 -31.50 -7.19 21.51
CA ARG A 59 -32.14 -6.05 20.80
C ARG A 59 -31.22 -5.28 19.84
N GLY A 60 -30.22 -5.92 19.24
CA GLY A 60 -29.43 -5.32 18.15
C GLY A 60 -28.14 -4.59 18.55
N ARG A 61 -27.57 -4.88 19.73
CA ARG A 61 -26.27 -4.33 20.15
C ARG A 61 -25.13 -4.82 19.27
N VAL A 62 -24.17 -3.95 18.94
CA VAL A 62 -22.98 -4.30 18.16
C VAL A 62 -21.94 -5.01 19.03
N LYS A 63 -21.65 -6.26 18.67
CA LYS A 63 -20.70 -7.15 19.36
C LYS A 63 -19.30 -7.12 18.74
N SER A 64 -19.25 -7.05 17.41
CA SER A 64 -18.01 -7.12 16.63
C SER A 64 -18.06 -6.16 15.46
N ILE A 65 -16.91 -5.57 15.10
CA ILE A 65 -16.74 -4.72 13.92
C ILE A 65 -15.52 -5.23 13.16
N ALA A 66 -15.66 -5.38 11.85
CA ALA A 66 -14.56 -5.76 10.97
C ALA A 66 -14.51 -4.83 9.75
N PHE A 67 -13.31 -4.36 9.42
CA PHE A 67 -13.05 -3.64 8.19
C PHE A 67 -12.55 -4.59 7.11
N LEU A 68 -13.00 -4.35 5.88
CA LEU A 68 -12.36 -4.92 4.70
C LEU A 68 -11.40 -3.86 4.16
N CYS A 69 -10.16 -4.27 3.96
CA CYS A 69 -9.09 -3.41 3.47
C CYS A 69 -8.81 -3.72 2.01
N LYS A 70 -8.45 -2.69 1.24
CA LYS A 70 -7.97 -2.85 -0.13
C LYS A 70 -6.86 -1.85 -0.43
N PRO A 71 -5.98 -2.14 -1.40
CA PRO A 71 -5.05 -1.14 -1.92
C PRO A 71 -5.81 -0.04 -2.69
N LEU A 72 -5.08 0.97 -3.16
CA LEU A 72 -5.67 2.01 -4.01
C LEU A 72 -6.06 1.50 -5.40
N SER A 73 -5.47 0.40 -5.86
CA SER A 73 -5.88 -0.35 -7.05
C SER A 73 -7.07 -1.26 -6.72
N TRP A 74 -7.97 -1.41 -7.67
CA TRP A 74 -9.25 -2.11 -7.49
C TRP A 74 -9.16 -3.64 -7.66
N ASP A 75 -7.98 -4.15 -7.98
CA ASP A 75 -7.85 -5.48 -8.58
C ASP A 75 -7.65 -6.63 -7.57
N GLU A 76 -7.43 -6.36 -6.28
CA GLU A 76 -7.29 -7.42 -5.27
C GLU A 76 -8.08 -7.18 -3.98
N LEU A 77 -8.96 -8.13 -3.66
CA LEU A 77 -9.69 -8.20 -2.41
C LEU A 77 -8.87 -8.97 -1.37
N ALA A 78 -8.24 -8.26 -0.43
CA ALA A 78 -7.70 -8.90 0.76
C ALA A 78 -8.87 -9.26 1.72
N LEU A 79 -9.28 -10.53 1.70
CA LEU A 79 -10.20 -11.07 2.70
C LEU A 79 -9.45 -11.21 4.03
N GLY A 80 -9.85 -10.42 5.04
CA GLY A 80 -9.36 -10.58 6.41
C GLY A 80 -9.73 -11.95 7.00
N ASP A 81 -9.22 -12.23 8.20
CA ASP A 81 -9.42 -13.48 8.97
C ASP A 81 -10.84 -14.06 8.83
N ARG A 82 -10.96 -15.40 8.87
CA ARG A 82 -12.26 -16.09 8.83
C ARG A 82 -13.10 -15.66 10.03
N ILE A 83 -14.10 -14.81 9.79
CA ILE A 83 -14.93 -14.28 10.86
C ILE A 83 -16.16 -15.17 11.05
N SER A 84 -16.26 -15.80 12.22
CA SER A 84 -17.43 -16.53 12.70
C SER A 84 -18.46 -15.58 13.33
N GLY A 85 -19.74 -15.96 13.35
CA GLY A 85 -20.81 -15.18 13.97
C GLY A 85 -21.94 -14.76 13.02
N ASN A 86 -22.98 -14.14 13.57
CA ASN A 86 -24.15 -13.67 12.81
C ASN A 86 -23.92 -12.24 12.30
N TRP A 87 -23.06 -12.12 11.28
CA TRP A 87 -22.71 -10.84 10.66
C TRP A 87 -23.88 -10.25 9.87
N LYS A 88 -24.11 -8.94 10.04
CA LYS A 88 -24.99 -8.19 9.14
C LYS A 88 -24.29 -7.94 7.81
N GLY A 89 -25.08 -7.52 6.81
CA GLY A 89 -24.59 -7.23 5.46
C GLY A 89 -23.38 -6.28 5.45
N ILE A 90 -22.56 -6.39 4.42
CA ILE A 90 -21.37 -5.56 4.25
C ILE A 90 -21.81 -4.20 3.69
N THR A 91 -21.38 -3.12 4.32
CA THR A 91 -21.58 -1.75 3.80
C THR A 91 -20.29 -1.29 3.13
N PHE A 92 -20.38 -1.00 1.83
CA PHE A 92 -19.24 -0.65 0.99
C PHE A 92 -19.20 0.85 0.70
N CYS A 93 -18.00 1.40 0.58
CA CYS A 93 -17.78 2.65 -0.13
C CYS A 93 -17.83 2.42 -1.64
N THR A 94 -18.29 3.44 -2.37
CA THR A 94 -18.34 3.47 -3.84
C THR A 94 -16.95 3.35 -4.48
N GLU A 95 -16.94 3.19 -5.80
CA GLU A 95 -15.68 3.08 -6.55
C GLU A 95 -14.76 4.30 -6.35
N GLY A 96 -13.46 4.05 -6.19
CA GLY A 96 -12.44 5.06 -5.78
C GLY A 96 -12.49 5.56 -4.33
N HIS A 97 -13.44 5.13 -3.48
CA HIS A 97 -13.62 5.68 -2.13
C HIS A 97 -13.14 4.75 -1.01
N PHE A 98 -12.78 5.36 0.12
CA PHE A 98 -12.38 4.69 1.37
C PHE A 98 -13.19 5.20 2.56
N LEU A 99 -13.21 4.42 3.64
CA LEU A 99 -13.77 4.88 4.91
C LEU A 99 -12.93 6.04 5.42
N THR A 100 -13.56 7.21 5.51
CA THR A 100 -12.97 8.42 6.08
C THR A 100 -13.59 8.77 7.43
N GLY A 101 -14.65 8.08 7.85
CA GLY A 101 -15.22 8.31 9.17
C GLY A 101 -16.17 7.20 9.63
N LEU A 102 -16.43 7.23 10.93
CA LEU A 102 -17.31 6.30 11.62
C LEU A 102 -18.13 7.07 12.65
N SER A 103 -19.45 6.86 12.61
CA SER A 103 -20.41 7.43 13.57
C SER A 103 -21.23 6.29 14.15
N PHE A 104 -21.67 6.48 15.39
CA PHE A 104 -22.44 5.46 16.11
C PHE A 104 -23.63 6.09 16.80
N ARG A 105 -24.67 5.29 16.96
CA ARG A 105 -25.81 5.59 17.82
C ARG A 105 -25.75 4.69 19.04
N SER A 106 -25.96 5.28 20.20
CA SER A 106 -26.16 4.60 21.49
C SER A 106 -27.50 5.03 22.06
N ASP A 107 -28.32 4.10 22.53
CA ASP A 107 -29.57 4.37 23.23
C ASP A 107 -29.34 4.43 24.75
N PRO A 108 -29.33 5.63 25.36
CA PRO A 108 -29.05 5.78 26.78
C PRO A 108 -30.25 5.40 27.69
N GLU A 109 -31.46 5.22 27.14
CA GLU A 109 -32.70 5.21 27.94
C GLU A 109 -33.23 3.82 28.28
N LYS A 110 -32.60 2.74 27.81
CA LYS A 110 -33.17 1.38 27.97
C LYS A 110 -32.91 0.69 29.31
N HIS A 111 -32.19 1.30 30.25
CA HIS A 111 -31.93 0.68 31.55
C HIS A 111 -32.55 1.53 32.66
N GLY A 112 -33.57 0.95 33.32
CA GLY A 112 -34.36 1.60 34.37
C GLY A 112 -33.50 2.17 35.50
N ASN A 113 -34.07 3.13 36.22
CA ASN A 113 -33.48 4.10 37.16
C ASN A 113 -32.40 3.65 38.17
N GLU A 114 -32.00 2.37 38.23
CA GLU A 114 -31.20 1.84 39.34
C GLU A 114 -29.87 1.18 38.96
N SER A 115 -29.44 1.18 37.70
CA SER A 115 -28.16 0.56 37.32
C SER A 115 -27.36 1.40 36.35
N LYS A 116 -26.04 1.47 36.58
CA LYS A 116 -25.05 2.15 35.73
C LYS A 116 -25.27 1.74 34.27
N ALA A 117 -25.98 2.57 33.51
CA ALA A 117 -26.31 2.27 32.14
C ALA A 117 -25.01 2.06 31.35
N ILE A 118 -24.85 0.87 30.79
CA ILE A 118 -23.76 0.61 29.84
C ILE A 118 -24.26 1.16 28.50
N ASP A 119 -23.79 2.37 28.14
CA ASP A 119 -23.97 2.90 26.79
C ASP A 119 -23.29 1.95 25.80
N THR A 120 -24.11 1.22 25.08
CA THR A 120 -23.69 0.27 24.05
C THR A 120 -23.94 0.86 22.68
N ILE A 121 -23.16 0.40 21.70
CA ILE A 121 -23.32 0.82 20.32
C ILE A 121 -24.44 -0.02 19.69
N ASP A 122 -25.52 0.62 19.24
CA ASP A 122 -26.67 -0.07 18.62
C ASP A 122 -26.62 -0.03 17.10
N THR A 123 -26.05 1.02 16.52
CA THR A 123 -26.04 1.21 15.06
C THR A 123 -24.76 1.90 14.62
N LEU A 124 -24.28 1.47 13.44
CA LEU A 124 -23.08 1.97 12.80
C LEU A 124 -23.44 2.77 11.55
N LYS A 125 -22.82 3.94 11.38
CA LYS A 125 -22.84 4.69 10.12
C LYS A 125 -21.41 4.96 9.67
N ILE A 126 -21.10 4.61 8.43
CA ILE A 126 -19.81 4.93 7.82
C ILE A 126 -19.86 6.23 7.06
N SER A 127 -18.70 6.80 6.79
CA SER A 127 -18.54 7.91 5.86
C SER A 127 -17.44 7.57 4.89
N CYS A 128 -17.71 7.75 3.60
CA CYS A 128 -16.82 7.44 2.51
C CYS A 128 -16.27 8.74 1.90
N GLY A 129 -15.05 8.72 1.38
CA GLY A 129 -14.43 9.88 0.74
C GLY A 129 -13.21 9.52 -0.10
N ILE A 130 -12.81 10.49 -0.93
CA ILE A 130 -11.57 10.47 -1.72
C ILE A 130 -10.51 11.28 -0.99
N SER A 131 -9.23 10.99 -1.25
CA SER A 131 -8.09 11.64 -0.59
C SER A 131 -8.14 13.17 -0.62
N ASN A 132 -8.58 13.80 -1.70
CA ASN A 132 -8.35 15.23 -1.91
C ASN A 132 -9.59 16.12 -1.85
N VAL A 133 -10.80 15.57 -1.73
CA VAL A 133 -12.00 16.40 -1.80
C VAL A 133 -12.45 16.78 -0.38
N GLN A 134 -12.51 18.09 -0.15
CA GLN A 134 -13.08 18.69 1.05
C GLN A 134 -14.50 18.15 1.25
N ARG A 135 -14.78 17.63 2.46
CA ARG A 135 -15.98 16.87 2.85
C ARG A 135 -17.26 17.33 2.14
N ASN A 136 -17.64 16.69 1.04
CA ASN A 136 -19.03 16.68 0.62
C ASN A 136 -19.72 15.58 1.43
N ARG A 137 -20.50 16.03 2.41
CA ARG A 137 -21.19 15.22 3.44
C ARG A 137 -22.40 14.47 2.86
N THR A 138 -22.29 13.92 1.65
CA THR A 138 -23.46 13.54 0.84
C THR A 138 -23.81 12.05 0.84
N ASP A 139 -22.89 11.14 1.18
CA ASP A 139 -23.23 9.71 1.26
C ASP A 139 -23.59 9.31 2.70
N SER A 140 -24.71 9.83 3.19
CA SER A 140 -25.42 9.16 4.27
C SER A 140 -26.31 8.09 3.66
N THR A 141 -26.07 6.82 3.98
CA THR A 141 -27.11 5.80 3.85
C THR A 141 -28.37 6.32 4.52
N LYS A 142 -29.44 6.47 3.72
CA LYS A 142 -30.76 6.87 4.20
C LYS A 142 -31.34 5.71 5.01
N ASP A 143 -31.01 5.63 6.28
CA ASP A 143 -31.85 4.88 7.22
C ASP A 143 -32.97 5.81 7.66
N GLU A 144 -34.19 5.57 7.14
CA GLU A 144 -35.45 6.11 7.65
C GLU A 144 -35.74 5.50 9.03
N TYR A 145 -34.95 5.85 10.05
CA TYR A 145 -35.32 5.62 11.44
C TYR A 145 -35.84 6.92 12.04
N LEU A 146 -37.16 6.95 12.20
CA LEU A 146 -37.98 8.03 12.72
C LEU A 146 -37.51 8.47 14.13
N GLY A 147 -36.88 9.64 14.23
CA GLY A 147 -37.23 10.58 15.31
C GLY A 147 -36.31 10.80 16.52
N LEU A 148 -35.07 10.28 16.61
CA LEU A 148 -34.19 10.60 17.76
C LEU A 148 -32.71 10.83 17.36
N ASP A 149 -32.23 12.06 17.61
CA ASP A 149 -30.92 12.64 17.26
C ASP A 149 -29.71 12.16 18.11
N HIS A 150 -29.66 10.89 18.51
CA HIS A 150 -28.59 10.37 19.39
C HIS A 150 -27.36 9.82 18.64
N TRP A 151 -27.03 10.39 17.48
CA TRP A 151 -25.76 10.11 16.83
C TRP A 151 -24.65 10.89 17.50
N ASN A 152 -23.52 10.23 17.75
CA ASN A 152 -22.33 10.98 18.12
C ASN A 152 -21.90 11.94 16.98
N LYS A 153 -21.05 12.92 17.30
CA LYS A 153 -20.57 13.92 16.31
C LYS A 153 -19.81 13.32 15.11
N GLY A 154 -19.63 11.99 15.07
CA GLY A 154 -18.84 11.28 14.10
C GLY A 154 -17.36 11.55 14.28
N ASN A 155 -16.53 10.53 14.10
CA ASN A 155 -15.09 10.71 14.02
C ASN A 155 -14.65 10.51 12.60
N PHE A 156 -14.03 11.55 12.06
CA PHE A 156 -13.63 11.63 10.68
C PHE A 156 -12.12 11.82 10.64
N CYS A 157 -11.46 11.07 9.78
CA CYS A 157 -10.10 11.32 9.39
C CYS A 157 -9.95 12.76 8.86
N PRO A 158 -8.78 13.39 9.07
CA PRO A 158 -8.44 14.64 8.42
C PRO A 158 -8.53 14.51 6.89
N ALA A 159 -8.61 15.64 6.18
CA ALA A 159 -8.50 15.62 4.72
C ALA A 159 -7.18 14.92 4.30
N GLY A 160 -7.20 14.18 3.19
CA GLY A 160 -6.04 13.39 2.76
C GLY A 160 -5.80 12.12 3.58
N HIS A 161 -6.75 11.66 4.38
CA HIS A 161 -6.59 10.45 5.19
C HIS A 161 -7.80 9.51 5.09
N ALA A 162 -7.55 8.21 5.24
CA ALA A 162 -8.56 7.18 5.37
C ALA A 162 -8.27 6.29 6.58
N ILE A 163 -9.31 5.60 7.05
CA ILE A 163 -9.21 4.62 8.12
C ILE A 163 -8.36 3.45 7.64
N CYS A 164 -7.30 3.13 8.39
CA CYS A 164 -6.37 2.02 8.12
C CYS A 164 -6.25 1.08 9.32
N GLY A 165 -7.07 1.26 10.35
CA GLY A 165 -7.06 0.37 11.51
C GLY A 165 -8.15 0.71 12.51
N ILE A 166 -8.41 -0.25 13.39
CA ILE A 166 -9.41 -0.16 14.45
C ILE A 166 -8.86 -0.72 15.77
N ARG A 167 -9.29 -0.12 16.87
CA ARG A 167 -9.11 -0.65 18.21
C ARG A 167 -10.43 -0.55 18.94
N LEU A 168 -10.86 -1.66 19.52
CA LEU A 168 -12.14 -1.77 20.21
C LEU A 168 -11.90 -1.85 21.71
N ARG A 169 -12.72 -1.15 22.50
CA ARG A 169 -12.85 -1.37 23.92
C ARG A 169 -14.08 -2.22 24.16
N ARG A 170 -13.87 -3.43 24.67
CA ARG A 170 -14.93 -4.40 24.93
C ARG A 170 -15.07 -4.63 26.41
N ASP A 171 -16.31 -4.72 26.85
CA ASP A 171 -16.65 -5.13 28.19
C ASP A 171 -17.40 -6.46 28.17
N GLN A 172 -17.28 -7.20 29.25
CA GLN A 172 -17.95 -8.48 29.41
C GLN A 172 -19.16 -8.28 30.32
N VAL A 173 -20.36 -8.36 29.75
CA VAL A 173 -21.62 -8.16 30.47
C VAL A 173 -22.03 -9.46 31.17
N SER A 174 -21.72 -10.60 30.55
CA SER A 174 -21.91 -11.94 31.11
C SER A 174 -20.87 -12.92 30.53
N ASP A 175 -20.85 -14.17 31.00
CA ASP A 175 -19.88 -15.19 30.55
C ASP A 175 -19.83 -15.38 29.03
N ASN A 176 -20.96 -15.15 28.34
CA ASN A 176 -21.09 -15.32 26.90
C ASN A 176 -21.34 -14.01 26.13
N GLU A 177 -21.43 -12.89 26.83
CA GLU A 177 -21.82 -11.60 26.25
C GLU A 177 -20.68 -10.58 26.37
N SER A 178 -20.24 -10.09 25.21
CA SER A 178 -19.31 -8.98 25.11
C SER A 178 -19.93 -7.85 24.32
N VAL A 179 -19.85 -6.63 24.84
CA VAL A 179 -20.35 -5.43 24.16
C VAL A 179 -19.20 -4.49 23.82
N ILE A 180 -19.35 -3.73 22.72
CA ILE A 180 -18.40 -2.68 22.36
C ILE A 180 -18.89 -1.35 22.96
N ASN A 181 -18.04 -0.74 23.80
CA ASN A 181 -18.32 0.55 24.42
C ASN A 181 -17.64 1.71 23.68
N ILE A 182 -16.40 1.50 23.23
CA ILE A 182 -15.59 2.56 22.60
C ILE A 182 -14.88 2.01 21.37
N VAL A 183 -14.83 2.83 20.31
CA VAL A 183 -14.09 2.53 19.10
C VAL A 183 -13.05 3.62 18.85
N LYS A 184 -11.80 3.20 18.61
CA LYS A 184 -10.74 4.05 18.08
C LYS A 184 -10.45 3.65 16.64
N VAL A 185 -10.31 4.63 15.77
CA VAL A 185 -9.90 4.41 14.39
C VAL A 185 -8.53 5.05 14.16
N LEU A 186 -7.71 4.36 13.38
CA LEU A 186 -6.40 4.84 12.96
C LEU A 186 -6.56 5.47 11.57
N CYS A 187 -6.17 6.73 11.43
CA CYS A 187 -6.21 7.43 10.15
C CYS A 187 -4.81 7.46 9.54
N CYS A 188 -4.67 6.83 8.38
CA CYS A 188 -3.45 6.86 7.58
C CYS A 188 -3.62 7.85 6.43
N ARG A 189 -2.53 8.51 6.08
CA ARG A 189 -2.48 9.43 4.95
C ARG A 189 -2.71 8.66 3.66
N LEU A 190 -3.64 9.14 2.84
CA LEU A 190 -3.82 8.71 1.46
C LEU A 190 -2.77 9.42 0.60
N PRO A 191 -2.27 8.78 -0.47
CA PRO A 191 -1.44 9.45 -1.45
C PRO A 191 -2.20 10.62 -2.06
N ARG A 192 -1.53 11.76 -2.17
CA ARG A 192 -2.12 12.98 -2.73
C ARG A 192 -2.29 12.91 -4.24
N VAL A 193 -1.58 12.00 -4.88
CA VAL A 193 -1.57 11.91 -6.34
C VAL A 193 -2.49 10.78 -6.74
N ASN A 194 -3.56 11.15 -7.44
CA ASN A 194 -4.42 10.20 -8.12
C ASN A 194 -3.72 9.81 -9.43
N LEU A 195 -2.57 9.13 -9.33
CA LEU A 195 -2.01 8.43 -10.47
C LEU A 195 -3.09 7.45 -10.92
N PHE A 196 -3.33 7.23 -12.20
CA PHE A 196 -4.21 6.16 -12.67
C PHE A 196 -3.42 5.36 -13.70
N CYS A 197 -2.50 4.54 -13.20
CA CYS A 197 -1.65 3.74 -14.06
C CYS A 197 -1.52 2.33 -13.48
N VAL A 198 -1.53 1.35 -14.38
CA VAL A 198 -1.09 0.00 -14.12
C VAL A 198 0.41 -0.01 -14.40
N PRO A 199 1.27 -0.36 -13.42
CA PRO A 199 2.71 -0.39 -13.65
C PRO A 199 3.07 -1.39 -14.75
N GLU A 200 3.80 -0.92 -15.75
CA GLU A 200 4.35 -1.72 -16.83
C GLU A 200 5.85 -1.93 -16.57
N TYR A 201 6.32 -3.17 -16.67
CA TYR A 201 7.74 -3.49 -16.57
C TYR A 201 8.36 -3.46 -17.96
N ILE A 202 9.41 -2.66 -18.13
CA ILE A 202 10.13 -2.56 -19.40
C ILE A 202 11.63 -2.77 -19.16
N PHE A 203 12.30 -3.34 -20.15
CA PHE A 203 13.76 -3.45 -20.17
C PHE A 203 14.31 -2.42 -21.15
N GLU A 204 15.17 -1.53 -20.66
CA GLU A 204 15.85 -0.54 -21.50
C GLU A 204 17.30 -0.97 -21.72
N ARG A 205 17.72 -1.01 -22.99
CA ARG A 205 19.09 -1.36 -23.38
C ARG A 205 20.04 -0.24 -22.99
N LEU A 206 20.96 -0.53 -22.07
CA LEU A 206 21.99 0.40 -21.61
C LEU A 206 23.27 0.33 -22.45
N ALA A 207 23.67 -0.89 -22.81
CA ALA A 207 24.88 -1.12 -23.59
C ALA A 207 24.76 -2.39 -24.43
N GLU A 208 25.50 -2.42 -25.51
CA GLU A 208 25.59 -3.54 -26.42
C GLU A 208 27.04 -3.66 -26.89
N TYR A 209 27.61 -4.86 -26.81
CA TYR A 209 28.98 -5.09 -27.24
C TYR A 209 29.16 -6.48 -27.84
N ASP A 210 29.78 -6.53 -29.01
CA ASP A 210 30.07 -7.77 -29.72
C ASP A 210 31.57 -8.10 -29.61
N ASN A 211 31.90 -9.05 -28.75
CA ASN A 211 33.25 -9.60 -28.61
C ASN A 211 33.38 -11.00 -29.25
N ARG A 212 32.52 -11.35 -30.23
CA ARG A 212 32.53 -12.69 -30.84
C ARG A 212 33.80 -12.98 -31.65
N GLU A 213 34.41 -11.96 -32.22
CA GLU A 213 35.68 -12.09 -32.94
C GLU A 213 36.91 -11.98 -32.02
N GLY A 214 36.77 -11.33 -30.86
CA GLY A 214 37.86 -11.09 -29.92
C GLY A 214 38.48 -12.36 -29.33
N THR A 215 39.76 -12.26 -29.00
CA THR A 215 40.55 -13.31 -28.32
C THR A 215 40.59 -13.12 -26.81
N ASP A 216 40.39 -11.89 -26.35
CA ASP A 216 40.55 -11.49 -24.96
C ASP A 216 39.24 -10.96 -24.38
N THR A 217 39.20 -10.86 -23.06
CA THR A 217 38.08 -10.25 -22.35
C THR A 217 38.19 -8.73 -22.45
N VAL A 218 37.11 -8.05 -22.82
CA VAL A 218 37.09 -6.59 -23.00
C VAL A 218 36.23 -5.94 -21.92
N PRO A 219 36.78 -5.01 -21.11
CA PRO A 219 35.99 -4.24 -20.17
C PRO A 219 35.20 -3.16 -20.91
N ILE A 220 33.89 -3.09 -20.66
CA ILE A 220 33.01 -2.01 -21.13
C ILE A 220 32.39 -1.30 -19.94
N GLN A 221 32.12 0.00 -20.08
CA GLN A 221 31.41 0.79 -19.08
C GLN A 221 29.99 1.09 -19.54
N TYR A 222 29.06 1.12 -18.60
CA TYR A 222 27.67 1.51 -18.86
C TYR A 222 27.13 2.30 -17.67
N GLU A 223 26.16 3.18 -17.93
CA GLU A 223 25.50 3.97 -16.90
C GLU A 223 24.12 3.39 -16.59
N LYS A 224 23.87 3.03 -15.34
CA LYS A 224 22.54 2.68 -14.85
C LYS A 224 21.94 3.82 -14.04
N GLN A 225 20.65 4.04 -14.21
CA GLN A 225 19.94 5.14 -13.55
C GLN A 225 18.95 4.58 -12.53
N THR A 226 19.20 4.80 -11.25
CA THR A 226 18.25 4.43 -10.18
C THR A 226 17.54 5.67 -9.70
N ARG A 227 16.54 6.14 -10.45
CA ARG A 227 15.82 7.39 -10.19
C ARG A 227 14.42 7.39 -10.80
N PHE A 228 13.60 8.37 -10.39
CA PHE A 228 12.32 8.67 -11.03
C PHE A 228 12.51 9.71 -12.13
N ILE A 229 11.94 9.46 -13.32
CA ILE A 229 12.08 10.29 -14.52
C ILE A 229 10.69 10.63 -15.04
N LYS A 230 10.40 11.91 -15.32
CA LYS A 230 9.19 12.29 -16.06
C LYS A 230 9.43 12.14 -17.56
N THR A 231 8.62 11.34 -18.24
CA THR A 231 8.73 11.09 -19.69
C THR A 231 8.26 12.27 -20.54
N THR A 232 7.53 13.23 -19.95
CA THR A 232 7.03 14.44 -20.63
C THR A 232 8.11 15.50 -20.90
N GLY A 233 9.39 15.16 -20.82
CA GLY A 233 10.51 16.08 -21.09
C GLY A 233 10.64 17.24 -20.10
N SER A 234 9.90 17.21 -18.99
CA SER A 234 9.99 18.24 -17.97
C SER A 234 11.17 17.95 -17.04
N ASN A 235 12.04 18.93 -16.81
CA ASN A 235 13.14 18.84 -15.83
C ASN A 235 12.67 18.79 -14.37
N PHE A 236 11.36 18.66 -14.11
CA PHE A 236 10.83 18.58 -12.76
C PHE A 236 11.12 17.22 -12.15
N THR A 237 11.68 17.24 -10.94
CA THR A 237 11.78 16.07 -10.08
C THR A 237 10.38 15.55 -9.75
N VAL A 238 10.23 14.22 -9.73
CA VAL A 238 8.98 13.57 -9.32
C VAL A 238 8.77 13.86 -7.83
N ALA A 239 7.60 14.35 -7.45
CA ALA A 239 7.30 14.71 -6.07
C ALA A 239 7.21 13.45 -5.19
N LEU A 240 7.55 13.55 -3.90
CA LEU A 240 7.61 12.39 -3.00
C LEU A 240 6.27 11.61 -2.94
N ASP A 241 5.15 12.32 -2.99
CA ASP A 241 3.81 11.72 -3.02
C ASP A 241 3.48 11.01 -4.33
N GLU A 242 4.00 11.49 -5.48
CA GLU A 242 3.94 10.77 -6.76
C GLU A 242 4.75 9.45 -6.66
N LYS A 243 5.94 9.51 -6.05
CA LYS A 243 6.81 8.35 -5.86
C LYS A 243 6.18 7.27 -4.97
N GLU A 244 5.66 7.67 -3.81
CA GLU A 244 4.96 6.77 -2.88
C GLU A 244 3.71 6.14 -3.55
N ALA A 245 2.98 6.92 -4.36
CA ALA A 245 1.82 6.41 -5.08
C ALA A 245 2.19 5.31 -6.10
N ILE A 246 3.33 5.43 -6.81
CA ILE A 246 3.83 4.36 -7.69
C ILE A 246 4.21 3.13 -6.89
N GLN A 247 4.93 3.28 -5.77
CA GLN A 247 5.31 2.13 -4.93
C GLN A 247 4.09 1.33 -4.46
N ASN A 248 2.99 2.01 -4.15
CA ASN A 248 1.74 1.41 -3.69
C ASN A 248 0.91 0.74 -4.81
N ARG A 249 1.31 0.94 -6.06
CA ARG A 249 0.61 0.42 -7.25
C ARG A 249 1.22 -0.87 -7.79
N ILE A 250 2.38 -1.28 -7.31
CA ILE A 250 3.13 -2.45 -7.78
C ILE A 250 2.34 -3.72 -7.42
N PRO A 251 1.62 -4.35 -8.38
CA PRO A 251 0.64 -5.37 -8.04
C PRO A 251 1.29 -6.76 -7.97
N TYR A 252 2.27 -7.02 -8.83
CA TYR A 252 2.87 -8.33 -9.03
C TYR A 252 4.39 -8.26 -9.17
N GLY A 253 5.03 -9.41 -8.97
CA GLY A 253 6.45 -9.60 -9.27
C GLY A 253 6.70 -9.66 -10.78
N VAL A 254 7.96 -9.56 -11.19
CA VAL A 254 8.35 -9.62 -12.60
C VAL A 254 9.17 -10.88 -12.86
N GLU A 255 8.82 -11.61 -13.91
CA GLU A 255 9.64 -12.71 -14.41
C GLU A 255 10.75 -12.15 -15.28
N VAL A 256 11.99 -12.56 -14.99
CA VAL A 256 13.18 -12.11 -15.68
C VAL A 256 13.93 -13.33 -16.19
N ILE A 257 14.23 -13.32 -17.48
CA ILE A 257 15.06 -14.35 -18.10
C ILE A 257 16.52 -13.96 -17.85
N VAL A 258 17.23 -14.78 -17.08
CA VAL A 258 18.64 -14.56 -16.76
C VAL A 258 19.46 -15.70 -17.32
N GLU A 259 20.52 -15.36 -18.06
CA GLU A 259 21.54 -16.33 -18.43
C GLU A 259 22.46 -16.55 -17.22
N LYS A 260 22.43 -17.76 -16.67
CA LYS A 260 23.46 -18.15 -15.71
C LYS A 260 24.68 -18.62 -16.49
N PRO A 261 25.90 -18.12 -16.18
CA PRO A 261 27.10 -18.71 -16.73
C PRO A 261 27.16 -20.17 -16.28
N GLY A 262 27.05 -21.10 -17.24
CA GLY A 262 27.19 -22.52 -16.97
C GLY A 262 28.59 -22.81 -16.41
N ASN A 263 28.69 -23.65 -15.38
CA ASN A 263 29.98 -24.16 -14.93
C ASN A 263 30.65 -24.86 -16.12
N ALA A 264 31.84 -24.40 -16.48
CA ALA A 264 32.61 -24.85 -17.64
C ALA A 264 33.04 -26.31 -17.46
N SER A 265 32.15 -27.26 -17.78
CA SER A 265 32.48 -28.66 -17.97
C SER A 265 31.70 -29.22 -19.17
N ASN A 266 32.26 -28.95 -20.35
CA ASN A 266 32.16 -29.71 -21.59
C ASN A 266 30.84 -29.84 -22.38
N ILE A 267 29.74 -29.15 -22.05
CA ILE A 267 28.60 -29.06 -22.99
C ILE A 267 28.01 -27.64 -22.95
N THR A 268 28.00 -26.96 -24.10
CA THR A 268 27.41 -25.63 -24.31
C THR A 268 25.88 -25.70 -24.36
N VAL A 269 25.24 -26.14 -23.28
CA VAL A 269 23.80 -25.92 -23.11
C VAL A 269 23.63 -24.56 -22.43
N ILE A 270 23.12 -23.57 -23.17
CA ILE A 270 22.67 -22.32 -22.58
C ILE A 270 21.34 -22.63 -21.88
N ASN A 271 21.39 -22.86 -20.58
CA ASN A 271 20.18 -23.03 -19.79
C ASN A 271 19.62 -21.62 -19.50
N HIS A 272 18.47 -21.32 -20.11
CA HIS A 272 17.66 -20.17 -19.71
C HIS A 272 17.15 -20.42 -18.29
N VAL A 273 17.51 -19.55 -17.35
CA VAL A 273 16.99 -19.63 -15.99
C VAL A 273 16.00 -18.50 -15.81
N TYR A 274 14.73 -18.86 -15.67
CA TYR A 274 13.68 -17.93 -15.29
C TYR A 274 13.87 -17.59 -13.81
N GLU A 275 14.11 -16.31 -13.52
CA GLU A 275 14.18 -15.77 -12.18
C GLU A 275 12.94 -14.92 -11.94
N MET A 276 12.08 -15.35 -11.01
CA MET A 276 10.93 -14.56 -10.59
C MET A 276 11.36 -13.58 -9.50
N ILE A 277 11.29 -12.29 -9.80
CA ILE A 277 11.46 -11.21 -8.81
C ILE A 277 10.10 -11.00 -8.16
N THR A 278 9.98 -11.26 -6.87
CA THR A 278 8.71 -11.13 -6.15
C THR A 278 8.25 -9.66 -6.06
N ASN A 279 6.96 -9.42 -5.90
CA ASN A 279 6.42 -8.06 -5.70
C ASN A 279 7.06 -7.36 -4.49
N ILE A 280 7.35 -8.09 -3.40
CA ILE A 280 8.04 -7.57 -2.21
C ILE A 280 9.44 -7.05 -2.55
N GLU A 281 10.18 -7.76 -3.41
CA GLU A 281 11.51 -7.33 -3.86
C GLU A 281 11.42 -6.09 -4.75
N VAL A 282 10.45 -6.02 -5.66
CA VAL A 282 10.21 -4.82 -6.46
C VAL A 282 9.85 -3.61 -5.57
N ILE A 283 8.97 -3.79 -4.58
CA ILE A 283 8.61 -2.74 -3.61
C ILE A 283 9.84 -2.26 -2.83
N LYS A 284 10.73 -3.17 -2.41
CA LYS A 284 12.00 -2.82 -1.76
C LYS A 284 12.91 -2.03 -2.70
N MET A 285 13.04 -2.46 -3.95
CA MET A 285 13.84 -1.75 -4.95
C MET A 285 13.33 -0.33 -5.18
N VAL A 286 12.02 -0.15 -5.37
CA VAL A 286 11.41 1.17 -5.51
C VAL A 286 11.61 2.00 -4.24
N GLY A 287 11.46 1.40 -3.06
CA GLY A 287 11.74 2.07 -1.78
C GLY A 287 13.17 2.59 -1.68
N ASN A 288 14.14 1.80 -2.14
CA ASN A 288 15.55 2.23 -2.22
C ASN A 288 15.73 3.41 -3.18
N VAL A 289 15.09 3.38 -4.36
CA VAL A 289 15.11 4.49 -5.33
C VAL A 289 14.47 5.76 -4.74
N ILE A 290 13.40 5.64 -3.96
CA ILE A 290 12.77 6.77 -3.24
C ILE A 290 13.76 7.39 -2.26
N SER A 291 14.49 6.56 -1.52
CA SER A 291 15.44 7.02 -0.49
C SER A 291 16.72 7.63 -1.08
N LYS A 292 17.14 7.17 -2.26
CA LYS A 292 18.38 7.57 -2.89
C LYS A 292 18.27 7.44 -4.41
N GLU A 293 18.20 8.58 -5.07
CA GLU A 293 18.32 8.66 -6.52
C GLU A 293 19.79 8.80 -6.92
N GLU A 294 20.26 7.98 -7.85
CA GLU A 294 21.64 8.04 -8.32
C GLU A 294 21.79 7.56 -9.77
N THR A 295 22.94 7.89 -10.35
CA THR A 295 23.41 7.34 -11.62
C THR A 295 24.78 6.72 -11.34
N ILE A 296 24.92 5.45 -11.66
CA ILE A 296 26.10 4.65 -11.34
C ILE A 296 26.71 4.18 -12.65
N THR A 297 28.00 4.47 -12.85
CA THR A 297 28.79 3.87 -13.93
C THR A 297 29.36 2.54 -13.43
N GLU A 298 29.05 1.45 -14.12
CA GLU A 298 29.59 0.13 -13.82
C GLU A 298 30.43 -0.39 -14.98
N THR A 299 31.40 -1.26 -14.65
CA THR A 299 32.22 -1.95 -15.63
C THR A 299 31.78 -3.39 -15.73
N TYR A 300 31.54 -3.89 -16.95
CA TYR A 300 31.33 -5.31 -17.24
C TYR A 300 32.44 -5.84 -18.13
N ASN A 301 32.95 -7.02 -17.80
CA ASN A 301 34.01 -7.69 -18.55
C ASN A 301 33.38 -8.64 -19.56
N VAL A 302 33.33 -8.25 -20.83
CA VAL A 302 32.77 -9.07 -21.91
C VAL A 302 33.73 -10.20 -22.26
N PRO A 303 33.39 -11.48 -22.04
CA PRO A 303 34.28 -12.58 -22.35
C PRO A 303 34.62 -12.63 -23.84
N ALA A 304 35.77 -13.21 -24.18
CA ALA A 304 36.11 -13.52 -25.56
C ALA A 304 35.05 -14.44 -26.19
N LYS A 305 34.82 -14.30 -27.50
CA LYS A 305 33.87 -15.12 -28.27
C LYS A 305 32.41 -14.98 -27.81
N LYS A 306 32.03 -13.83 -27.25
CA LYS A 306 30.66 -13.54 -26.78
C LYS A 306 30.18 -12.18 -27.23
N GLY A 307 28.91 -12.09 -27.62
CA GLY A 307 28.20 -10.83 -27.80
C GLY A 307 27.18 -10.67 -26.69
N ILE A 308 27.09 -9.49 -26.08
CA ILE A 308 26.20 -9.24 -24.95
C ILE A 308 25.32 -8.01 -25.17
N ILE A 309 24.17 -8.01 -24.51
CA ILE A 309 23.27 -6.88 -24.35
C ILE A 309 23.05 -6.70 -22.85
N ILE A 310 23.26 -5.48 -22.37
CA ILE A 310 23.02 -5.08 -20.97
C ILE A 310 21.75 -4.26 -20.93
N GLU A 311 20.77 -4.72 -20.18
CA GLU A 311 19.46 -4.10 -20.02
C GLU A 311 19.20 -3.77 -18.56
N GLN A 312 18.48 -2.67 -18.31
CA GLN A 312 18.02 -2.30 -16.98
C GLN A 312 16.51 -2.43 -16.91
N LEU A 313 16.03 -2.94 -15.78
CA LEU A 313 14.60 -3.02 -15.49
C LEU A 313 14.07 -1.65 -15.07
N PHE A 314 13.01 -1.20 -15.73
CA PHE A 314 12.26 -0.01 -15.39
C PHE A 314 10.79 -0.34 -15.10
N ILE A 315 10.17 0.50 -14.27
CA ILE A 315 8.72 0.53 -14.08
C ILE A 315 8.19 1.79 -14.73
N LYS A 316 7.29 1.65 -15.70
CA LYS A 316 6.56 2.77 -16.30
C LYS A 316 5.16 2.83 -15.70
N CYS A 317 4.77 4.01 -15.23
CA CYS A 317 3.43 4.27 -14.70
C CYS A 317 3.03 5.69 -15.14
N ASP A 318 2.12 5.77 -16.11
CA ASP A 318 1.74 7.03 -16.76
C ASP A 318 2.96 7.75 -17.39
N ASN A 319 3.21 9.00 -17.01
CA ASN A 319 4.34 9.79 -17.45
C ASN A 319 5.58 9.67 -16.55
N ILE A 320 5.61 8.67 -15.65
CA ILE A 320 6.73 8.44 -14.74
C ILE A 320 7.40 7.10 -15.08
N LEU A 321 8.72 7.16 -15.20
CA LEU A 321 9.59 6.01 -15.37
C LEU A 321 10.48 5.86 -14.14
N VAL A 322 10.55 4.66 -13.56
CA VAL A 322 11.36 4.36 -12.37
C VAL A 322 12.44 3.38 -12.75
N GLY A 323 13.69 3.83 -12.77
CA GLY A 323 14.83 2.94 -12.99
C GLY A 323 15.16 2.14 -11.75
N LEU A 324 15.12 0.82 -11.85
CA LEU A 324 15.43 -0.08 -10.74
C LEU A 324 16.91 -0.49 -10.78
N PRO A 325 17.53 -0.85 -9.65
CA PRO A 325 18.93 -1.29 -9.62
C PRO A 325 19.19 -2.64 -10.33
N ARG A 326 18.15 -3.30 -10.84
CA ARG A 326 18.24 -4.63 -11.46
C ARG A 326 18.73 -4.52 -12.91
N ILE A 327 19.87 -5.18 -13.17
CA ILE A 327 20.47 -5.35 -14.49
C ILE A 327 20.25 -6.78 -14.99
N VAL A 328 20.02 -6.93 -16.28
CA VAL A 328 19.94 -8.20 -17.00
C VAL A 328 20.98 -8.17 -18.11
N ILE A 329 21.73 -9.27 -18.23
CA ILE A 329 22.74 -9.43 -19.28
C ILE A 329 22.32 -10.63 -20.11
N ARG A 330 22.12 -10.41 -21.41
CA ARG A 330 21.72 -11.43 -22.38
C ARG A 330 22.82 -11.62 -23.41
N SER A 331 22.93 -12.84 -23.94
CA SER A 331 23.72 -13.13 -25.13
C SER A 331 23.01 -12.61 -26.38
N MET A 332 23.75 -11.95 -27.27
CA MET A 332 23.26 -11.54 -28.59
C MET A 332 22.78 -12.72 -29.45
N ASP A 333 23.31 -13.91 -29.20
CA ASP A 333 22.95 -15.09 -29.98
C ASP A 333 21.49 -15.51 -29.73
N ASN A 334 20.92 -15.13 -28.58
CA ASN A 334 19.54 -15.44 -28.20
C ASN A 334 18.51 -14.42 -28.76
N VAL A 335 18.90 -13.16 -28.94
CA VAL A 335 17.98 -12.11 -29.42
C VAL A 335 17.54 -12.33 -30.87
N LYS A 336 18.34 -13.03 -31.68
CA LYS A 336 17.94 -13.39 -33.04
C LYS A 336 16.79 -14.41 -33.08
N ALA A 337 16.56 -15.18 -32.02
CA ALA A 337 15.50 -16.18 -31.98
C ALA A 337 14.12 -15.57 -31.70
N GLU A 338 14.04 -14.46 -30.95
CA GLU A 338 12.75 -13.86 -30.53
C GLU A 338 12.08 -13.04 -31.67
N ASN A 339 12.84 -12.53 -32.64
CA ASN A 339 12.30 -11.69 -33.73
C ASN A 339 11.67 -12.48 -34.90
N PHE A 340 11.58 -13.81 -34.84
CA PHE A 340 11.04 -14.62 -35.94
C PHE A 340 9.57 -15.07 -35.76
N ASP A 341 8.93 -14.80 -34.62
CA ASP A 341 7.57 -15.28 -34.31
C ASP A 341 6.53 -14.16 -34.07
N SER A 342 6.83 -12.91 -34.44
CA SER A 342 5.89 -11.78 -34.44
C SER A 342 5.68 -11.23 -35.84
#